data_AF-A0A957V834-F1
#
_entry.id   AF-A0A957V834-F1
#
_cell.length_a   1.000
_cell.length_b   1.000
_cell.length_c   1.000
_cell.angle_alpha   90.00
_cell.angle_beta   90.00
_cell.angle_gamma   90.00
#
_symmetry.space_group_name_H-M   'P 1'
#
loop_
_entity.id
_entity.type
_entity.pdbx_description
1 polymer ?
#
loop_
_entity_poly.entity_id
_entity_poly.type
_entity_poly.pdbx_seq_one_letter_code
_entity_poly.pdbx_strand_id
1 'polypeptide(L)'
;YCPQGILRTGAWGERLDLQRSEQDGWQAVPVPVSLGVWEQFLAVRAGLLPNPSPPEVGLRMAYLWDAIKASAAQNGAPVQINTAVSAGVK
;
A
#
# COMPACT_ATOMS: atom_id res chain seq x y z
N TYR A 1 -11.15 -1.96 10.59
CA TYR A 1 -12.51 -1.59 11.00
C TYR A 1 -12.43 -0.26 11.71
N CYS A 2 -12.91 0.81 11.09
CA CYS A 2 -13.01 2.13 11.72
C CYS A 2 -14.49 2.28 12.10
N PRO A 3 -14.87 2.31 13.38
CA PRO A 3 -16.27 2.27 13.79
C PRO A 3 -17.08 3.53 13.42
N GLN A 4 -16.41 4.62 13.01
CA GLN A 4 -17.05 5.92 12.79
C GLN A 4 -17.42 6.22 11.32
N GLY A 5 -17.25 5.26 10.41
CA GLY A 5 -17.65 5.42 9.00
C GLY A 5 -16.93 4.49 8.02
N ILE A 6 -17.39 4.50 6.77
CA ILE A 6 -16.85 3.73 5.66
C ILE A 6 -16.15 4.69 4.69
N LEU A 7 -14.90 4.34 4.31
CA LEU A 7 -14.17 5.00 3.25
C LEU A 7 -14.26 4.15 1.98
N ARG A 8 -14.74 4.75 0.89
CA ARG A 8 -14.70 4.18 -0.45
C ARG A 8 -13.61 4.88 -1.24
N THR A 9 -12.80 4.09 -1.93
CA THR A 9 -11.74 4.60 -2.79
C THR A 9 -11.85 3.93 -4.16
N GLY A 10 -11.46 4.64 -5.21
CA GLY A 10 -11.36 4.05 -6.53
C GLY A 10 -9.99 3.41 -6.80
N ALA A 11 -9.72 3.09 -8.05
CA ALA A 11 -8.46 2.49 -8.44
C ALA A 11 -7.29 3.44 -8.16
N TRP A 12 -6.31 2.97 -7.39
CA TRP A 12 -5.11 3.73 -7.04
C TRP A 12 -5.36 4.99 -6.20
N GLY A 13 -6.53 5.12 -5.57
CA GLY A 13 -6.81 6.27 -4.71
C GLY A 13 -7.18 7.56 -5.45
N GLU A 14 -7.57 7.47 -6.73
CA GLU A 14 -7.93 8.61 -7.56
C GLU A 14 -9.15 9.38 -7.06
N ARG A 15 -10.03 8.72 -6.29
CA ARG A 15 -11.13 9.35 -5.56
C ARG A 15 -11.24 8.79 -4.15
N LEU A 16 -11.80 9.60 -3.25
CA LEU A 16 -12.19 9.19 -1.91
C LEU A 16 -13.62 9.68 -1.63
N ASP A 17 -14.48 8.77 -1.20
CA ASP A 17 -15.80 9.09 -0.67
C ASP A 17 -15.91 8.59 0.77
N LEU A 18 -16.50 9.40 1.64
CA LEU A 18 -16.71 9.08 3.04
C LEU A 18 -18.21 8.95 3.32
N GLN A 19 -18.59 7.90 4.04
CA GLN A 19 -19.91 7.75 4.62
C GLN A 19 -19.76 7.60 6.13
N ARG A 20 -20.22 8.59 6.90
CA ARG A 20 -20.14 8.57 8.39
C ARG A 20 -21.34 7.85 9.01
N SER A 21 -22.51 8.02 8.42
CA SER A 21 -23.73 7.28 8.74
C SER A 21 -24.44 6.89 7.45
N GLU A 22 -25.33 5.89 7.52
CA GLU A 22 -26.12 5.49 6.34
C GLU A 22 -27.00 6.63 5.80
N GLN A 23 -27.44 7.53 6.69
CA GLN A 23 -28.33 8.64 6.40
C GLN A 23 -27.63 9.81 5.67
N ASP A 24 -26.35 10.03 5.96
CA ASP A 24 -25.55 11.11 5.35
C ASP A 24 -25.20 10.84 3.87
N GLY A 25 -25.37 9.60 3.42
CA GLY A 25 -24.95 9.14 2.10
C GLY A 25 -23.42 9.19 1.90
N TRP A 26 -22.99 9.06 0.64
CA TRP A 26 -21.59 9.17 0.26
C TRP A 26 -21.22 10.62 -0.04
N GLN A 27 -20.16 11.12 0.60
CA GLN A 27 -19.66 12.47 0.38
C GLN A 27 -18.23 12.42 -0.18
N ALA A 28 -18.02 13.09 -1.30
CA ALA A 28 -16.69 13.20 -1.90
C ALA A 28 -15.74 13.95 -0.96
N VAL A 29 -14.56 13.39 -0.74
CA VAL A 29 -13.49 14.01 0.04
C VAL A 29 -12.58 14.77 -0.93
N PRO A 30 -12.38 16.08 -0.74
CA PRO A 30 -11.41 16.83 -1.54
C PRO A 30 -10.02 16.23 -1.37
N VAL A 31 -9.46 15.74 -2.48
CA VAL A 31 -8.09 15.25 -2.55
C VAL A 31 -7.27 16.16 -3.46
N PRO A 32 -5.98 16.40 -3.17
CA PRO A 32 -5.09 17.07 -4.10
C PRO A 32 -5.06 16.32 -5.43
N VAL A 33 -4.80 17.05 -6.52
CA VAL A 33 -4.51 16.40 -7.81
C VAL A 33 -3.30 15.50 -7.62
N SER A 34 -3.41 14.25 -8.11
CA SER A 34 -2.31 13.30 -8.03
C SER A 34 -1.11 13.86 -8.78
N LEU A 35 0.02 14.01 -8.08
CA LEU A 35 1.29 14.32 -8.72
C LEU A 35 1.68 13.10 -9.56
N GLY A 36 2.16 13.35 -10.78
CA GLY A 36 2.72 12.28 -11.58
C GLY A 36 3.91 11.65 -10.85
N VAL A 37 4.12 10.35 -11.02
CA VAL A 37 5.28 9.62 -10.45
C VAL A 37 6.60 10.36 -10.74
N TRP A 38 6.69 10.98 -11.91
CA TRP A 38 7.85 11.77 -12.32
C TRP A 38 8.08 13.03 -11.46
N GLU A 39 7.03 13.80 -11.18
CA GLU A 39 7.12 15.01 -10.36
C GLU A 39 7.49 14.65 -8.92
N GLN A 40 6.90 13.58 -8.39
CA GLN A 40 7.23 13.05 -7.08
C GLN A 40 8.69 12.62 -7.00
N PHE A 41 9.20 11.92 -8.02
CA PHE A 41 10.62 11.55 -8.11
C PHE A 41 11.54 12.78 -8.10
N LEU A 42 11.23 13.80 -8.89
CA LEU A 42 12.01 15.03 -8.93
C LEU A 42 12.02 15.76 -7.57
N ALA A 43 10.87 15.83 -6.90
CA ALA A 43 10.75 16.45 -5.57
C ALA A 43 11.56 15.70 -4.50
N VAL A 44 11.52 14.36 -4.52
CA VAL A 44 12.34 13.52 -3.63
C VAL A 44 13.83 13.73 -3.91
N ARG A 45 14.24 13.70 -5.18
CA ARG A 45 15.64 13.93 -5.59
C ARG A 45 16.14 15.31 -5.17
N ALA A 46 15.28 16.33 -5.20
CA ALA A 46 15.60 17.69 -4.79
C ALA A 46 15.58 17.88 -3.26
N GLY A 47 15.21 16.86 -2.48
CA GLY A 47 15.09 16.96 -1.01
C GLY A 47 13.86 17.74 -0.53
N LEU A 48 12.89 18.01 -1.43
CA LEU A 48 11.67 18.75 -1.11
C LEU A 48 10.56 17.86 -0.54
N LEU A 49 10.66 16.55 -0.76
CA LEU A 49 9.71 15.54 -0.28
C LEU A 49 10.49 14.33 0.27
N PRO A 50 10.16 13.79 1.46
CA PRO A 50 10.70 12.51 1.88
C PRO A 50 10.25 11.41 0.91
N ASN A 51 11.11 10.43 0.63
CA ASN A 51 10.76 9.33 -0.27
C ASN A 51 9.53 8.58 0.27
N PRO A 52 8.35 8.66 -0.40
CA PRO A 52 7.14 7.98 0.07
C PRO A 52 7.15 6.48 -0.25
N SER A 53 8.05 6.05 -1.15
CA SER A 53 8.21 4.67 -1.60
C SER A 53 9.65 4.21 -1.40
N PRO A 54 10.14 4.12 -0.14
CA PRO A 54 11.48 3.64 0.13
C PRO A 54 11.59 2.14 -0.19
N PRO A 55 12.78 1.63 -0.52
CA PRO A 55 12.98 0.27 -1.01
C PRO A 55 12.46 -0.81 -0.05
N GLU A 56 12.44 -0.52 1.26
CA GLU A 56 11.92 -1.40 2.30
C GLU A 56 10.45 -1.76 2.10
N VAL A 57 9.66 -0.89 1.45
CA VAL A 57 8.26 -1.20 1.11
C VAL A 57 8.20 -2.32 0.07
N GLY A 58 9.02 -2.23 -0.98
CA GLY A 58 9.14 -3.29 -1.99
C GLY A 58 9.68 -4.58 -1.40
N LEU A 59 10.65 -4.48 -0.48
CA LEU A 59 11.24 -5.63 0.19
C LEU A 59 10.22 -6.41 1.04
N ARG A 60 9.33 -5.70 1.76
CA ARG A 60 8.22 -6.34 2.50
C ARG A 60 7.29 -7.12 1.57
N MET A 61 7.00 -6.59 0.39
CA MET A 61 6.18 -7.29 -0.60
C MET A 61 6.88 -8.54 -1.15
N ALA A 62 8.20 -8.48 -1.36
CA ALA A 62 8.99 -9.64 -1.78
C ALA A 62 8.95 -10.76 -0.72
N TYR A 63 9.14 -10.43 0.56
CA TYR A 63 9.03 -11.41 1.64
C TYR A 63 7.62 -12.00 1.78
N LEU A 64 6.59 -11.16 1.63
CA LEU A 64 5.22 -11.62 1.62
C LEU A 64 4.96 -12.59 0.45
N TRP A 65 5.50 -12.28 -0.74
CA TRP A 65 5.38 -13.16 -1.90
C TRP A 65 6.02 -14.52 -1.68
N ASP A 66 7.20 -14.56 -1.06
CA ASP A 66 7.86 -15.81 -0.70
C ASP A 66 7.03 -16.62 0.31
N ALA A 67 6.44 -15.95 1.30
CA ALA A 67 5.53 -16.59 2.26
C ALA A 67 4.25 -17.11 1.59
N ILE A 68 3.67 -16.39 0.63
CA ILE A 68 2.50 -16.84 -0.15
C ILE A 68 2.84 -18.12 -0.91
N LYS A 69 3.98 -18.17 -1.60
CA LYS A 69 4.44 -19.38 -2.30
C LYS A 69 4.62 -20.56 -1.33
N ALA A 70 5.24 -20.32 -0.17
CA ALA A 70 5.46 -21.34 0.85
C ALA A 70 4.15 -21.88 1.46
N SER A 71 3.18 -20.99 1.72
CA SER A 71 1.84 -21.36 2.20
C SER A 71 1.08 -22.18 1.14
N ALA A 72 1.12 -21.76 -0.13
CA ALA A 72 0.49 -22.48 -1.22
C ALA A 72 1.05 -23.91 -1.37
N ALA A 73 2.37 -24.10 -1.21
CA ALA A 73 3.00 -25.42 -1.20
C ALA A 73 2.54 -26.30 -0.02
N GLN A 74 2.03 -25.71 1.06
CA GLN A 74 1.50 -26.37 2.25
C GLN A 74 -0.04 -26.35 2.29
N ASN A 75 -0.67 -26.34 1.11
CA ASN A 75 -2.14 -26.35 0.96
C ASN A 75 -2.84 -25.19 1.70
N GLY A 76 -2.21 -24.01 1.72
CA GLY A 76 -2.74 -22.80 2.36
C GLY A 76 -2.53 -22.73 3.88
N ALA A 77 -1.68 -23.58 4.46
CA ALA A 77 -1.35 -23.48 5.88
C ALA A 77 -0.71 -22.12 6.22
N PRO A 78 -0.99 -21.54 7.41
CA PRO A 78 -0.31 -20.33 7.86
C PRO A 78 1.21 -20.55 7.98
N VAL A 79 2.00 -19.61 7.47
CA VAL A 79 3.47 -19.64 7.54
C VAL A 79 4.01 -18.32 8.12
N GLN A 80 5.19 -18.38 8.73
CA GLN A 80 5.88 -17.18 9.19
C GLN A 80 6.55 -16.47 8.01
N ILE A 81 6.47 -15.14 7.97
CA ILE A 81 7.22 -14.34 7.00
C ILE A 81 8.67 -14.28 7.47
N ASN A 82 9.58 -14.82 6.67
CA ASN A 82 11.01 -14.70 6.94
C ASN A 82 11.53 -13.38 6.36
N THR A 83 12.07 -12.52 7.22
CA THR A 83 12.66 -11.23 6.83
C THR A 83 14.19 -11.30 6.70
N ALA A 84 14.78 -12.47 6.94
CA ALA A 84 16.18 -12.69 6.62
C ALA A 84 16.38 -12.57 5.11
N VAL A 85 17.34 -11.74 4.70
CA VAL A 85 17.78 -11.70 3.30
C VAL A 85 18.23 -13.11 2.96
N SER A 86 17.51 -13.78 2.06
CA SER A 86 17.98 -14.98 1.38
C SER A 86 19.29 -14.59 0.69
N ALA A 87 20.42 -14.87 1.35
CA ALA A 87 21.73 -14.71 0.76
C ALA A 87 21.71 -15.57 -0.50
N GLY A 88 21.68 -14.91 -1.66
CA GLY A 88 21.67 -15.58 -2.94
C GLY A 88 22.83 -16.59 -2.98
N VAL A 89 22.47 -17.84 -3.20
CA VAL A 89 23.39 -18.88 -3.66
C VAL A 89 24.04 -18.32 -4.92
N LYS A 90 25.37 -18.14 -4.86
CA LYS A 90 26.21 -17.92 -6.04
C LYS A 90 26.26 -19.19 -6.87
#